data_AF-A0A3B9G606-F1
#
_entry.id   AF-A0A3B9G606-F1
#
_cell.length_a   1.000
_cell.length_b   1.000
_cell.length_c   1.000
_cell.angle_alpha   90.00
_cell.angle_beta   90.00
_cell.angle_gamma   90.00
#
_symmetry.space_group_name_H-M   'P 1'
#
loop_
_entity.id
_entity.type
_entity.pdbx_description
1 polymer ?
#
loop_
_entity_poly.entity_id
_entity_poly.type
_entity_poly.pdbx_seq_one_letter_code
_entity_poly.pdbx_strand_id
1 'polypeptide(L)'
;LNREKDKLHRNLNGVRDMEKHPDAVVIVDTARESIAVAEARRLKIPIIGIVDTNGDPSRLEYPVPANDDAMRSIRIVLQNLVDGIVVGAKG
;
A
#
# COMPACT_ATOMS: atom_id res chain seq x y z
N LEU A 1 9.55 -28.73 -4.66
CA LEU A 1 8.88 -28.25 -5.90
C LEU A 1 7.56 -27.55 -5.61
N ASN A 2 6.50 -28.21 -5.12
CA ASN A 2 5.20 -27.53 -4.89
C ASN A 2 5.23 -26.38 -3.87
N ARG A 3 5.94 -26.53 -2.74
CA ARG A 3 6.01 -25.47 -1.69
C ARG A 3 6.62 -24.15 -2.18
N GLU A 4 7.64 -24.25 -3.03
CA GLU A 4 8.35 -23.08 -3.55
C GLU A 4 7.51 -22.36 -4.61
N LYS A 5 6.85 -23.15 -5.47
CA LYS A 5 5.83 -22.65 -6.40
C LYS A 5 4.70 -21.92 -5.67
N ASP A 6 4.15 -22.50 -4.60
CA ASP A 6 3.08 -21.88 -3.82
C ASP A 6 3.52 -20.59 -3.14
N LYS A 7 4.75 -20.54 -2.62
CA LYS A 7 5.33 -19.34 -2.01
C LYS A 7 5.48 -18.21 -3.04
N LEU A 8 6.02 -18.53 -4.22
CA LEU A 8 6.15 -17.57 -5.31
C LEU A 8 4.79 -17.04 -5.78
N HIS A 9 3.80 -17.93 -5.94
CA HIS A 9 2.45 -17.50 -6.29
C HIS A 9 1.86 -16.55 -5.24
N ARG A 10 1.95 -16.87 -3.94
CA ARG A 10 1.40 -15.98 -2.89
C ARG A 10 2.02 -14.58 -2.93
N ASN A 11 3.32 -14.48 -3.17
CA ASN A 11 4.03 -13.21 -3.13
C ASN A 11 3.85 -12.38 -4.41
N LEU A 12 3.73 -13.05 -5.57
CA LEU A 12 3.74 -12.37 -6.87
C LEU A 12 2.37 -12.29 -7.54
N ASN A 13 1.34 -13.01 -7.07
CA ASN A 13 0.04 -13.02 -7.74
C ASN A 13 -0.59 -11.63 -7.90
N GLY A 14 -0.27 -10.66 -7.02
CA GLY A 14 -0.79 -9.28 -7.13
C GLY A 14 -0.08 -8.41 -8.17
N VAL A 15 1.16 -8.73 -8.53
CA VAL A 15 1.99 -7.93 -9.45
C VAL A 15 2.32 -8.63 -10.76
N ARG A 16 2.14 -9.95 -10.83
CA ARG A 16 2.49 -10.78 -11.99
C ARG A 16 1.75 -10.35 -13.25
N ASP A 17 0.50 -9.94 -13.09
CA ASP A 17 -0.38 -9.60 -14.21
C ASP A 17 -0.36 -8.08 -14.51
N MET A 18 0.56 -7.32 -13.90
CA MET A 18 0.74 -5.87 -14.16
C MET A 18 1.60 -5.64 -15.39
N GLU A 19 1.03 -5.03 -16.44
CA GLU A 19 1.76 -4.64 -17.66
C GLU A 19 2.59 -3.36 -17.49
N LYS A 20 2.17 -2.48 -16.57
CA LYS A 20 2.81 -1.20 -16.25
C LYS A 20 2.90 -1.00 -14.74
N HIS A 21 3.81 -0.14 -14.32
CA HIS A 21 3.90 0.31 -12.94
C HIS A 21 2.58 0.93 -12.47
N PRO A 22 2.23 0.83 -11.17
CA PRO A 22 1.01 1.43 -10.66
C PRO A 22 1.08 2.95 -10.71
N ASP A 23 -0.07 3.58 -10.98
CA ASP A 23 -0.19 5.05 -11.02
C ASP A 23 -0.19 5.68 -9.61
N ALA A 24 -0.50 4.88 -8.57
CA ALA A 24 -0.39 5.23 -7.15
C ALA A 24 -0.28 3.95 -6.29
N VAL A 25 0.32 4.05 -5.10
CA VAL A 25 0.41 2.92 -4.15
C VAL A 25 -0.13 3.28 -2.78
N VAL A 26 -0.74 2.29 -2.12
CA VAL A 26 -1.17 2.38 -0.72
C VAL A 26 -0.22 1.55 0.13
N ILE A 27 0.42 2.15 1.13
CA ILE A 27 1.39 1.49 2.01
C ILE A 27 0.87 1.54 3.45
N VAL A 28 0.84 0.40 4.13
CA VAL A 28 0.50 0.26 5.54
C VAL A 28 1.80 0.06 6.33
N ASP A 29 1.93 0.70 7.50
CA ASP A 29 3.15 0.69 8.32
C ASP A 29 4.38 1.12 7.50
N THR A 30 4.39 2.41 7.14
CA THR A 30 5.47 3.01 6.34
C THR A 30 6.83 2.99 7.02
N ALA A 31 6.87 2.84 8.36
CA ALA A 31 8.10 2.71 9.12
C ALA A 31 8.75 1.33 8.88
N ARG A 32 7.96 0.25 8.87
CA ARG A 32 8.45 -1.10 8.52
C ARG A 32 8.69 -1.27 7.03
N GLU A 33 7.80 -0.75 6.19
CA GLU A 33 7.85 -0.89 4.73
C GLU A 33 8.72 0.17 4.03
N SER A 34 9.88 0.47 4.63
CA SER A 34 10.80 1.51 4.14
C SER A 34 11.33 1.24 2.72
N ILE A 35 11.46 -0.03 2.32
CA ILE A 35 11.87 -0.43 0.97
C ILE A 35 10.80 -0.05 -0.05
N ALA A 36 9.52 -0.36 0.23
CA ALA A 36 8.42 -0.02 -0.66
C ALA A 36 8.29 1.50 -0.83
N VAL A 37 8.45 2.27 0.26
CA VAL A 37 8.48 3.74 0.21
C VAL A 37 9.64 4.23 -0.67
N ALA A 38 10.83 3.68 -0.51
CA ALA A 38 12.00 4.07 -1.29
C ALA A 38 11.86 3.75 -2.79
N GLU A 39 11.33 2.57 -3.12
CA GLU A 39 11.08 2.16 -4.50
C GLU A 39 10.02 3.02 -5.19
N ALA A 40 8.89 3.27 -4.51
CA ALA A 40 7.83 4.12 -5.03
C ALA A 40 8.32 5.55 -5.29
N ARG A 41 9.07 6.13 -4.33
CA ARG A 41 9.69 7.46 -4.51
C ARG A 41 10.69 7.49 -5.67
N ARG A 42 11.51 6.45 -5.83
CA ARG A 42 12.47 6.35 -6.95
C ARG A 42 11.77 6.30 -8.30
N LEU A 43 10.65 5.59 -8.37
CA LEU A 43 9.80 5.50 -9.56
C LEU A 43 8.85 6.69 -9.73
N LYS A 44 8.86 7.65 -8.78
CA LYS A 44 7.96 8.82 -8.74
C LYS A 44 6.47 8.43 -8.71
N ILE A 45 6.16 7.31 -8.07
CA ILE A 45 4.80 6.83 -7.86
C ILE A 45 4.28 7.46 -6.57
N PRO A 46 3.15 8.18 -6.58
CA PRO A 46 2.59 8.82 -5.39
C PRO A 46 2.15 7.78 -4.36
N ILE A 47 2.43 8.09 -3.09
CA ILE A 47 2.23 7.19 -1.95
C ILE A 47 1.11 7.72 -1.07
N ILE A 48 0.09 6.87 -0.89
CA ILE A 48 -0.92 7.01 0.15
C ILE A 48 -0.46 6.12 1.32
N GLY A 49 0.05 6.72 2.39
CA GLY A 49 0.66 5.96 3.48
C GLY A 49 -0.14 6.05 4.77
N ILE A 50 -0.48 4.91 5.37
CA ILE A 50 -0.98 4.87 6.75
C ILE A 50 0.20 5.08 7.69
N VAL A 51 0.11 6.11 8.54
CA VAL A 51 1.19 6.54 9.43
C VAL A 51 0.70 6.59 10.88
N ASP A 52 1.36 5.84 11.75
CA ASP A 52 1.23 5.96 13.21
C ASP A 52 2.35 6.86 13.78
N THR A 53 2.37 7.05 15.09
CA THR A 53 3.28 7.91 15.86
C THR A 53 4.78 7.69 15.61
N ASN A 54 5.16 6.53 15.09
CA ASN A 54 6.54 6.15 14.78
C ASN A 54 6.96 6.45 13.32
N GLY A 55 6.02 6.76 12.43
CA GLY A 55 6.30 6.98 11.02
C GLY A 55 6.57 8.45 10.67
N ASP A 56 7.34 8.66 9.61
CA ASP A 56 7.72 9.98 9.11
C ASP A 56 6.81 10.39 7.92
N PRO A 57 5.81 11.26 8.13
CA PRO A 57 4.85 11.62 7.08
C PRO A 57 5.48 12.47 5.97
N SER A 58 6.67 13.05 6.17
CA SER A 58 7.34 13.89 5.16
C SER A 58 7.76 13.12 3.91
N ARG A 59 7.76 11.78 4.00
CA ARG A 59 8.16 10.88 2.92
C ARG A 59 7.01 10.47 2.01
N LEU A 60 5.79 10.91 2.32
CA LEU A 60 4.54 10.45 1.71
C LEU A 60 3.82 11.64 1.06
N GLU A 61 3.23 11.43 -0.13
CA GLU A 61 2.43 12.45 -0.79
C GLU A 61 1.08 12.65 -0.08
N TYR A 62 0.49 11.55 0.40
CA TYR A 62 -0.79 11.57 1.12
C TYR A 62 -0.70 10.76 2.42
N PRO A 63 -0.18 11.35 3.50
CA PRO A 63 -0.15 10.70 4.81
C PRO A 63 -1.56 10.60 5.42
N VAL A 64 -1.95 9.41 5.85
CA VAL A 64 -3.21 9.12 6.54
C VAL A 64 -2.89 8.73 7.99
N PRO A 65 -3.14 9.62 8.97
CA PRO A 65 -2.86 9.31 10.37
C PRO A 65 -3.83 8.26 10.90
N ALA A 66 -3.34 7.07 11.22
CA ALA A 66 -4.13 6.01 11.86
C ALA A 66 -3.22 4.98 12.53
N ASN A 67 -3.80 4.18 13.44
CA ASN A 67 -3.10 3.05 14.05
C ASN A 67 -2.89 1.95 13.00
N ASP A 68 -1.63 1.60 12.74
CA ASP A 68 -1.21 0.58 11.77
C ASP A 68 -0.91 -0.79 12.41
N ASP A 69 -0.76 -0.87 13.73
CA ASP A 69 -0.62 -2.14 14.47
C ASP A 69 -1.95 -2.93 14.57
N ALA A 70 -3.09 -2.24 14.52
CA ALA A 70 -4.40 -2.83 14.74
C ALA A 70 -5.11 -3.19 13.42
N MET A 71 -5.31 -4.49 13.17
CA MET A 71 -6.05 -5.02 12.02
C MET A 71 -7.43 -4.37 11.81
N ARG A 72 -8.15 -4.05 12.90
CA ARG A 72 -9.46 -3.38 12.83
C ARG A 72 -9.34 -1.95 12.29
N SER A 73 -8.33 -1.21 12.75
CA SER A 73 -8.03 0.15 12.30
C SER A 73 -7.68 0.16 10.81
N ILE A 74 -6.71 -0.67 10.40
CA ILE A 74 -6.32 -0.83 9.01
C ILE A 74 -7.53 -1.15 8.12
N ARG A 75 -8.37 -2.10 8.53
CA ARG A 75 -9.57 -2.47 7.78
C ARG A 75 -10.52 -1.29 7.57
N ILE A 76 -10.77 -0.49 8.61
CA ILE A 76 -11.66 0.67 8.51
C ILE A 76 -11.08 1.70 7.53
N VAL A 77 -9.79 2.02 7.65
CA VAL A 77 -9.12 2.99 6.77
C VAL A 77 -9.18 2.51 5.30
N LEU A 78 -8.79 1.27 5.05
CA LEU A 78 -8.80 0.71 3.69
C LEU A 78 -10.22 0.59 3.12
N GLN A 79 -11.22 0.24 3.93
CA GLN A 79 -12.60 0.17 3.45
C GLN A 79 -13.10 1.53 2.99
N ASN A 80 -12.90 2.58 3.78
CA ASN A 80 -13.30 3.94 3.39
C ASN A 80 -12.57 4.41 2.11
N LEU A 81 -11.28 4.08 1.98
CA LEU A 81 -10.51 4.39 0.78
C LEU A 81 -11.08 3.68 -0.45
N VAL A 82 -11.34 2.37 -0.35
CA VAL A 82 -11.92 1.57 -1.43
C VAL A 82 -13.31 2.05 -1.81
N ASP A 83 -14.16 2.37 -0.84
CA ASP A 83 -15.50 2.89 -1.09
C ASP A 83 -15.44 4.18 -1.91
N GLY A 84 -14.52 5.10 -1.56
CA GLY A 84 -14.26 6.31 -2.34
C GLY A 84 -13.78 6.04 -3.78
N ILE A 85 -12.86 5.09 -3.95
CA ILE A 85 -12.36 4.68 -5.28
C ILE A 85 -13.50 4.10 -6.14
N VAL A 86 -14.34 3.25 -5.56
CA VAL A 86 -15.47 2.63 -6.29
C VAL A 86 -16.50 3.67 -6.71
N VAL A 87 -16.77 4.67 -5.87
CA VAL A 87 -17.65 5.79 -6.22
C VAL A 87 -17.04 6.60 -7.35
N GLY A 88 -15.76 6.96 -7.25
CA GLY A 88 -15.05 7.74 -8.27
C GLY A 88 -14.93 7.03 -9.62
N ALA A 89 -14.80 5.70 -9.64
CA ALA A 89 -14.72 4.90 -10.86
C ALA A 89 -16.06 4.75 -11.60
N LYS A 90 -17.18 5.04 -10.94
CA LYS A 90 -18.53 4.98 -11.52
C LYS A 90 -19.02 6.32 -12.06
N GLY A 91 -18.33 7.42 -11.72
CA GLY A 91 -18.58 8.75 -12.28
C GLY A 91 -17.79 8.96 -13.55
#